data_AF-A0A3Q7IPK3-F1
#
_entry.id   AF-A0A3Q7IPK3-F1
#
_cell.length_a   1.000
_cell.length_b   1.000
_cell.length_c   1.000
_cell.angle_alpha   90.00
_cell.angle_beta   90.00
_cell.angle_gamma   90.00
#
_symmetry.space_group_name_H-M   'P 1'
#
loop_
_entity.id
_entity.type
_entity.pdbx_description
1 polymer ?
#
loop_
_entity_poly.entity_id
_entity_poly.type
_entity_poly.pdbx_seq_one_letter_code
_entity_poly.pdbx_strand_id
1 'polypeptide(L)'
;MARELYWEGVCQGSKRGLDWAKEKLVMSIDKNPFVGEPHVVLGQIYLSKGEFEEAEKEAEKGLRLILEWGSPWDKRMSWEGWVAWTRVLLMKAKEKTWPQNSWGILNLGLVR
;
A
#
# COMPACT_ATOMS: atom_id res chain seq x y z
N MET A 1 3.52 7.94 17.66
CA MET A 1 2.45 8.68 16.94
C MET A 1 2.09 7.95 15.64
N ALA A 2 0.95 8.23 14.98
CA ALA A 2 0.51 7.52 13.75
C ALA A 2 1.63 7.41 12.69
N ARG A 3 2.33 8.52 12.43
CA ARG A 3 3.48 8.58 11.52
C ARG A 3 4.60 7.60 11.85
N GLU A 4 4.91 7.40 13.12
CA GLU A 4 5.97 6.49 13.55
C GLU A 4 5.56 5.04 13.30
N LEU A 5 4.30 4.69 13.60
CA LEU A 5 3.76 3.36 13.32
C LEU A 5 3.77 3.04 11.82
N TYR A 6 3.37 3.99 10.99
CA TYR A 6 3.50 3.87 9.53
C TYR A 6 4.97 3.68 9.11
N TRP A 7 5.87 4.53 9.60
CA TRP A 7 7.29 4.47 9.27
C TRP A 7 7.91 3.13 9.66
N GLU A 8 7.60 2.64 10.85
CA GLU A 8 7.98 1.33 11.35
C GLU A 8 7.50 0.21 10.44
N GLY A 9 6.20 0.19 10.11
CA GLY A 9 5.60 -0.81 9.23
C GLY A 9 6.26 -0.84 7.85
N VAL A 10 6.50 0.33 7.24
CA VAL A 10 7.11 0.43 5.91
C VAL A 10 8.60 0.06 5.92
N CYS A 11 9.37 0.55 6.89
CA CYS A 11 10.82 0.40 6.86
C CYS A 11 11.34 -0.90 7.49
N GLN A 12 10.60 -1.49 8.43
CA GLN A 12 11.03 -2.70 9.13
C GLN A 12 10.29 -3.96 8.67
N GLY A 13 9.30 -3.85 7.79
CA GLY A 13 8.51 -5.00 7.31
C GLY A 13 9.34 -6.10 6.66
N SER A 14 10.40 -5.74 5.91
CA SER A 14 11.31 -6.74 5.31
C SER A 14 12.14 -7.51 6.34
N LYS A 15 12.42 -6.90 7.51
CA LYS A 15 13.20 -7.52 8.59
C LYS A 15 12.33 -8.28 9.59
N ARG A 16 11.12 -7.78 9.87
CA ARG A 16 10.22 -8.30 10.91
C ARG A 16 9.06 -9.13 10.37
N GLY A 17 8.86 -9.16 9.05
CA GLY A 17 7.81 -9.90 8.38
C GLY A 17 6.56 -9.07 8.07
N LEU A 18 5.78 -9.56 7.12
CA LEU A 18 4.60 -8.86 6.59
C LEU A 18 3.45 -8.77 7.61
N ASP A 19 3.29 -9.76 8.49
CA ASP A 19 2.26 -9.72 9.55
C ASP A 19 2.53 -8.62 10.57
N TRP A 20 3.78 -8.48 11.00
CA TRP A 20 4.18 -7.42 11.90
C TRP A 20 4.00 -6.04 11.25
N ALA A 21 4.36 -5.90 9.97
CA ALA A 21 4.13 -4.66 9.23
C ALA A 21 2.64 -4.32 9.13
N LYS A 22 1.80 -5.32 8.83
CA LYS A 22 0.34 -5.19 8.81
C LYS A 22 -0.20 -4.64 10.13
N GLU A 23 0.22 -5.21 11.27
CA GLU A 23 -0.19 -4.74 12.60
C GLU A 23 0.12 -3.25 12.82
N LYS A 24 1.35 -2.81 12.48
CA LYS A 24 1.74 -1.40 12.65
C LYS A 24 0.98 -0.46 11.74
N LEU A 25 0.65 -0.89 10.51
CA LEU A 25 -0.16 -0.10 9.58
C LEU A 25 -1.61 0.04 10.08
N VAL A 26 -2.20 -1.04 10.60
CA VAL A 26 -3.54 -0.98 11.22
C VAL A 26 -3.55 0.00 12.40
N MET A 27 -2.59 -0.11 13.32
CA MET A 27 -2.48 0.84 14.43
C MET A 27 -2.24 2.29 13.97
N SER A 28 -1.55 2.49 12.84
CA SER A 28 -1.37 3.82 12.23
C SER A 28 -2.70 4.38 11.75
N ILE A 29 -3.51 3.56 11.07
CA ILE A 29 -4.84 3.94 10.56
C ILE A 29 -5.77 4.28 11.72
N ASP A 30 -5.80 3.47 12.78
CA ASP A 30 -6.63 3.73 13.96
C ASP A 30 -6.33 5.09 14.60
N LYS A 31 -5.07 5.54 14.54
CA LYS A 31 -4.66 6.85 15.07
C LYS A 31 -4.87 8.00 14.09
N ASN A 32 -4.88 7.74 12.78
CA ASN A 32 -5.14 8.75 11.76
C ASN A 32 -5.83 8.12 10.53
N PRO A 33 -7.18 8.11 10.49
CA PRO A 33 -7.94 7.42 9.45
C PRO A 33 -8.05 8.22 8.13
N PHE A 34 -7.43 9.41 8.05
CA PHE A 34 -7.51 10.30 6.90
C PHE A 34 -6.34 10.14 5.92
N VAL A 35 -5.34 9.35 6.28
CA VAL A 35 -4.14 9.14 5.46
C VAL A 35 -4.34 7.91 4.58
N GLY A 36 -4.14 8.05 3.26
CA GLY A 36 -4.33 6.95 2.33
C GLY A 36 -3.13 5.98 2.22
N GLU A 37 -1.90 6.45 2.39
CA GLU A 37 -0.69 5.65 2.19
C GLU A 37 -0.61 4.37 3.05
N PRO A 38 -1.00 4.35 4.34
CA PRO A 38 -1.09 3.11 5.11
C PRO A 38 -2.00 2.05 4.47
N HIS A 39 -3.16 2.47 3.93
CA HIS A 39 -4.07 1.58 3.21
C HIS A 39 -3.43 1.04 1.93
N VAL A 40 -2.69 1.87 1.18
CA VAL A 40 -1.94 1.42 -0.01
C VAL A 40 -0.93 0.33 0.33
N VAL A 41 -0.15 0.54 1.40
CA VAL A 41 0.85 -0.44 1.85
C VAL A 41 0.18 -1.73 2.35
N LEU A 42 -0.95 -1.63 3.05
CA LEU A 42 -1.75 -2.81 3.41
C LEU A 42 -2.23 -3.57 2.18
N GLY A 43 -2.75 -2.87 1.16
CA GLY A 43 -3.18 -3.48 -0.09
C GLY A 43 -2.05 -4.29 -0.75
N GLN A 44 -0.83 -3.75 -0.78
CA GLN A 44 0.34 -4.47 -1.29
C GLN A 44 0.72 -5.70 -0.44
N ILE A 45 0.62 -5.60 0.89
CA ILE A 45 0.85 -6.73 1.79
C ILE A 45 -0.18 -7.84 1.51
N TYR A 46 -1.45 -7.49 1.38
CA TYR A 46 -2.52 -8.45 1.09
C TYR A 46 -2.34 -9.13 -0.28
N LEU A 47 -1.97 -8.39 -1.33
CA LEU A 47 -1.61 -8.98 -2.63
C LEU A 47 -0.43 -9.97 -2.52
N SER A 48 0.57 -9.63 -1.71
CA SER A 48 1.74 -10.49 -1.50
C SER A 48 1.40 -11.78 -0.75
N LYS A 49 0.23 -11.84 -0.09
CA LYS A 49 -0.30 -13.03 0.58
C LYS A 49 -1.37 -13.78 -0.23
N GLY A 50 -1.79 -13.22 -1.37
CA GLY A 50 -2.91 -13.75 -2.15
C GLY A 50 -4.30 -13.47 -1.55
N GLU A 51 -4.39 -12.56 -0.58
CA GLU A 51 -5.64 -12.10 0.02
C GLU A 51 -6.22 -10.97 -0.87
N PHE A 52 -6.77 -11.34 -2.03
CA PHE A 52 -7.09 -10.39 -3.10
C PHE A 52 -8.27 -9.47 -2.77
N GLU A 53 -9.28 -9.99 -2.08
CA GLU A 53 -10.48 -9.23 -1.70
C GLU A 53 -10.15 -8.11 -0.70
N GLU A 54 -9.32 -8.41 0.30
CA GLU A 54 -8.80 -7.47 1.28
C GLU A 54 -7.87 -6.45 0.60
N ALA A 55 -7.03 -6.90 -0.32
CA ALA A 55 -6.19 -6.01 -1.10
C ALA A 55 -6.99 -4.98 -1.90
N GLU A 56 -8.07 -5.41 -2.56
CA GLU A 56 -8.96 -4.53 -3.31
C GLU A 56 -9.56 -3.47 -2.41
N LYS A 57 -10.15 -3.88 -1.28
CA LYS A 57 -10.77 -2.98 -0.31
C LYS A 57 -9.80 -1.91 0.20
N GLU A 58 -8.59 -2.31 0.58
CA GLU A 58 -7.57 -1.39 1.08
C GLU A 58 -7.05 -0.46 -0.02
N ALA A 59 -6.80 -0.98 -1.23
CA ALA A 59 -6.36 -0.17 -2.35
C ALA A 59 -7.42 0.86 -2.77
N GLU A 60 -8.71 0.52 -2.78
CA GLU A 60 -9.79 1.45 -3.07
C GLU A 60 -9.91 2.55 -2.00
N LYS A 61 -9.76 2.19 -0.71
CA LYS A 61 -9.77 3.16 0.39
C LYS A 61 -8.57 4.10 0.32
N GLY A 62 -7.38 3.57 0.09
CA GLY A 62 -6.14 4.33 -0.05
C GLY A 62 -6.21 5.30 -1.24
N LEU A 63 -6.67 4.83 -2.40
CA LEU A 63 -6.78 5.65 -3.60
C LEU A 63 -7.74 6.83 -3.38
N ARG A 64 -8.92 6.57 -2.81
CA ARG A 64 -9.88 7.63 -2.49
C ARG A 64 -9.27 8.70 -1.59
N LEU A 65 -8.64 8.31 -0.48
CA LEU A 65 -8.05 9.24 0.48
C LEU A 65 -6.90 10.07 -0.13
N ILE A 66 -6.04 9.44 -0.94
CA ILE A 66 -4.94 10.15 -1.65
C ILE A 66 -5.49 11.18 -2.62
N LEU A 67 -6.58 10.86 -3.33
CA LEU A 67 -7.22 11.78 -4.26
C LEU A 67 -7.94 12.92 -3.52
N GLU A 68 -8.60 12.63 -2.40
CA GLU A 68 -9.28 13.64 -1.57
C GLU A 68 -8.31 14.65 -0.96
N TRP A 69 -7.15 14.20 -0.48
CA TRP A 69 -6.14 15.09 0.10
C TRP A 69 -5.35 15.84 -0.97
N GLY A 70 -5.03 15.20 -2.10
CA GLY A 70 -4.30 15.86 -3.21
C GLY A 70 -2.82 16.17 -2.90
N SER A 71 -2.27 15.62 -1.81
CA SER A 71 -0.84 15.72 -1.50
C SER A 71 -0.39 14.48 -0.72
N PRO A 72 0.87 14.02 -0.85
CA PRO A 72 1.30 12.80 -0.19
C PRO A 72 1.69 13.10 1.26
N TRP A 73 1.26 12.27 2.20
CA TRP A 73 1.74 12.27 3.57
C TRP A 73 3.18 11.75 3.65
N ASP A 74 3.50 10.68 2.90
CA ASP A 74 4.87 10.18 2.74
C ASP A 74 5.55 10.87 1.55
N LYS A 75 6.49 11.76 1.85
CA LYS A 75 7.21 12.59 0.88
C LYS A 75 8.33 11.86 0.11
N ARG A 76 8.58 10.58 0.37
CA ARG A 76 9.57 9.78 -0.39
C ARG A 76 9.11 9.46 -1.81
N MET A 77 7.81 9.55 -2.07
CA MET A 77 7.21 9.32 -3.38
C MET A 77 6.31 10.52 -3.72
N SER A 78 6.22 10.88 -4.99
CA SER A 78 5.32 11.97 -5.42
C SER A 78 3.86 11.54 -5.26
N TRP A 79 2.95 12.52 -5.30
CA TRP A 79 1.51 12.24 -5.27
C TRP A 79 1.09 11.37 -6.45
N GLU A 80 1.57 11.69 -7.66
CA GLU A 80 1.31 10.93 -8.88
C GLU A 80 1.84 9.50 -8.76
N GLY A 81 3.01 9.31 -8.13
CA GLY A 81 3.58 8.00 -7.88
C GLY A 81 2.67 7.15 -6.98
N TRP A 82 2.17 7.74 -5.88
CA TRP A 82 1.22 7.07 -5.00
C TRP A 82 -0.09 6.72 -5.72
N VAL A 83 -0.64 7.65 -6.52
CA VAL A 83 -1.85 7.41 -7.31
C VAL A 83 -1.64 6.29 -8.33
N ALA A 84 -0.56 6.34 -9.10
CA ALA A 84 -0.24 5.34 -10.11
C ALA A 84 -0.03 3.95 -9.48
N TRP A 85 0.76 3.88 -8.41
CA TRP A 85 1.01 2.62 -7.71
C TRP A 85 -0.27 2.02 -7.15
N THR A 86 -1.11 2.82 -6.49
CA THR A 86 -2.37 2.33 -5.92
C THR A 86 -3.31 1.79 -6.99
N ARG A 87 -3.36 2.42 -8.17
CA ARG A 87 -4.13 1.92 -9.31
C ARG A 87 -3.61 0.56 -9.82
N VAL A 88 -2.30 0.36 -9.83
CA VAL A 88 -1.70 -0.96 -10.14
C VAL A 88 -2.14 -2.00 -9.10
N LEU A 89 -2.06 -1.69 -7.80
CA LEU A 89 -2.51 -2.61 -6.75
C LEU A 89 -3.99 -2.97 -6.92
N LEU A 90 -4.85 -1.98 -7.17
CA LEU A 90 -6.27 -2.18 -7.37
C LEU A 90 -6.56 -3.06 -8.61
N MET A 91 -5.90 -2.79 -9.73
CA MET A 91 -6.00 -3.60 -10.93
C MET A 91 -5.59 -5.05 -10.66
N LYS A 92 -4.47 -5.25 -9.96
CA LYS A 92 -3.94 -6.57 -9.63
C LYS A 92 -4.78 -7.35 -8.63
N ALA A 93 -5.41 -6.66 -7.68
CA ALA A 93 -6.39 -7.26 -6.78
C ALA A 93 -7.61 -7.78 -7.55
N LYS A 94 -8.16 -6.95 -8.45
CA LYS A 94 -9.31 -7.32 -9.29
C LYS A 94 -9.01 -8.46 -10.26
N GLU A 95 -7.80 -8.47 -10.83
CA GLU A 95 -7.32 -9.58 -11.68
C GLU A 95 -7.00 -10.84 -10.88
N LYS A 96 -6.93 -10.77 -9.55
CA LYS A 96 -6.43 -11.84 -8.67
C LYS A 96 -5.05 -12.35 -9.10
N THR A 97 -4.17 -11.43 -9.51
CA THR A 97 -2.79 -11.74 -9.91
C THR A 97 -1.80 -10.86 -9.18
N TRP A 98 -0.69 -11.45 -8.72
CA TRP A 98 0.43 -10.69 -8.16
C TRP A 98 1.76 -11.37 -8.49
N PRO A 99 2.79 -10.64 -8.95
CA PRO A 99 4.09 -11.25 -9.22
C PRO A 99 4.73 -11.81 -7.95
N GLN A 100 5.30 -13.01 -8.07
CA GLN A 100 5.91 -13.74 -6.94
C GLN A 100 7.39 -13.43 -6.74
N ASN A 101 7.96 -12.51 -7.54
CA ASN A 101 9.36 -12.13 -7.46
C ASN A 101 9.54 -10.63 -7.72
N SER A 102 10.65 -10.09 -7.21
CA SER A 102 10.95 -8.65 -7.30
C SER A 102 11.03 -8.14 -8.74
N TRP A 103 11.51 -8.98 -9.66
CA TRP A 103 11.59 -8.62 -11.08
C TRP A 103 10.21 -8.38 -11.69
N GLY A 104 9.25 -9.27 -11.41
CA GLY A 104 7.88 -9.14 -11.86
C GLY A 104 7.20 -7.90 -11.28
N ILE A 105 7.49 -7.55 -10.02
CA ILE A 105 7.00 -6.32 -9.39
C ILE A 105 7.56 -5.07 -10.11
N LEU A 106 8.87 -5.04 -10.39
CA LEU A 106 9.51 -3.93 -11.11
C LEU A 106 8.90 -3.72 -12.52
N ASN A 107 8.52 -4.81 -13.19
CA ASN A 107 7.92 -4.76 -14.52
C ASN A 107 6.47 -4.26 -14.53
N LEU A 108 5.79 -4.14 -13.38
CA LEU A 108 4.43 -3.59 -13.33
C LEU A 108 4.37 -2.13 -13.79
N GLY A 109 5.49 -1.39 -13.68
CA GLY A 109 5.59 0.01 -14.13
C GLY A 109 6.12 0.19 -15.56
N LEU A 110 6.55 -0.89 -16.22
CA LEU A 110 7.07 -0.81 -17.59
C LEU A 110 5.91 -0.97 -18.58
N VAL A 111 5.40 0.16 -19.07
CA VAL A 111 4.51 0.20 -20.22
C VAL A 111 5.37 0.00 -21.48
N ARG A 112 4.96 -0.91 -22.38
CA ARG A 112 5.58 -1.05 -23.71
C ARG A 112 5.15 0.08 -24.63
#